data_AF-A0A381WSJ8-F1
#
_entry.id   AF-A0A381WSJ8-F1
#
_cell.length_a   1.000
_cell.length_b   1.000
_cell.length_c   1.000
_cell.angle_alpha   90.00
_cell.angle_beta   90.00
_cell.angle_gamma   90.00
#
_symmetry.space_group_name_H-M   'P 1'
#
loop_
_entity.id
_entity.type
_entity.pdbx_description
1 polymer ?
#
loop_
_entity_poly.entity_id
_entity_poly.type
_entity_poly.pdbx_seq_one_letter_code
_entity_poly.pdbx_strand_id
1 'polypeptide(L)'
;VKLLFLVIISILLETAVAADPIAPHPHQGIITKFIDPAPSILSPDEQAALLSGQPVFQQTSHNNIDRGTAIFDVTANPKTVWQVITSFQNYPEWIEEISETEIYMSESRYIYVDFTISVYMVDIQYFIKHDYHPEKGSMTWTLDYNRKSDLDDSAGYWLVYPSPADTGKTRVEYSVDLRIGPGIPDFIETILADKGIKNATKWVKKGAENPSP
;
A
#
# COMPACT_ATOMS: atom_id res chain seq x y z
N VAL A 1 4.40 -62.71 6.38
CA VAL A 1 3.65 -61.66 7.09
C VAL A 1 4.52 -60.40 7.14
N LYS A 2 4.31 -59.45 6.23
CA LYS A 2 4.92 -58.10 6.29
C LYS A 2 3.76 -57.12 6.20
N LEU A 3 3.46 -56.48 7.32
CA LEU A 3 2.41 -55.48 7.42
C LEU A 3 3.02 -54.13 7.02
N LEU A 4 2.57 -53.59 5.89
CA LEU A 4 2.91 -52.24 5.44
C LEU A 4 2.07 -51.25 6.27
N PHE A 5 2.71 -50.41 7.08
CA PHE A 5 2.03 -49.30 7.74
C PHE A 5 1.94 -48.14 6.75
N LEU A 6 0.74 -47.93 6.19
CA LEU A 6 0.43 -46.75 5.40
C LEU A 6 0.13 -45.61 6.39
N VAL A 7 1.09 -44.72 6.61
CA VAL A 7 0.84 -43.47 7.36
C VAL A 7 0.13 -42.51 6.42
N ILE A 8 -1.20 -42.47 6.51
CA ILE A 8 -2.01 -41.42 5.89
C ILE A 8 -1.85 -40.18 6.76
N ILE A 9 -0.94 -39.29 6.36
CA ILE A 9 -0.90 -37.93 6.90
C ILE A 9 -2.10 -37.21 6.27
N SER A 10 -3.24 -37.24 6.96
CA SER A 10 -4.34 -36.31 6.67
C SER A 10 -3.88 -34.93 7.09
N ILE A 11 -3.27 -34.21 6.15
CA ILE A 11 -3.13 -32.77 6.24
C ILE A 11 -4.54 -32.22 6.10
N LEU A 12 -5.17 -31.86 7.22
CA LEU A 12 -6.25 -30.87 7.20
C LEU A 12 -5.60 -29.59 6.66
N LEU A 13 -5.62 -29.43 5.34
CA LEU A 13 -5.49 -28.14 4.72
C LEU A 13 -6.67 -27.35 5.27
N GLU A 14 -6.43 -26.51 6.28
CA GLU A 14 -7.27 -25.32 6.42
C GLU A 14 -7.17 -24.63 5.07
N THR A 15 -8.24 -24.74 4.28
CA THR A 15 -8.31 -24.04 3.01
C THR A 15 -8.15 -22.58 3.35
N ALA A 16 -7.02 -21.97 2.96
CA ALA A 16 -6.89 -20.52 2.90
C ALA A 16 -8.15 -20.03 2.21
N VAL A 17 -9.02 -19.36 2.96
CA VAL A 17 -10.31 -18.97 2.41
C VAL A 17 -10.04 -17.75 1.56
N ALA A 18 -9.95 -17.99 0.25
CA ALA A 18 -9.68 -16.99 -0.76
C ALA A 18 -10.59 -15.76 -0.61
N ALA A 19 -10.12 -14.63 -1.15
CA ALA A 19 -10.88 -13.42 -1.28
C ALA A 19 -12.27 -13.68 -1.88
N ASP A 20 -13.27 -12.97 -1.37
CA ASP A 20 -14.67 -13.11 -1.78
C ASP A 20 -15.32 -11.71 -1.87
N PRO A 21 -15.70 -11.25 -3.07
CA PRO A 21 -16.27 -9.92 -3.28
C PRO A 21 -17.70 -9.76 -2.74
N ILE A 22 -18.32 -10.82 -2.22
CA ILE A 22 -19.71 -10.84 -1.74
C ILE A 22 -19.77 -11.11 -0.23
N ALA A 23 -18.81 -11.85 0.32
CA ALA A 23 -18.73 -12.10 1.76
C ALA A 23 -18.06 -10.94 2.50
N PRO A 24 -18.53 -10.55 3.70
CA PRO A 24 -17.85 -9.54 4.51
C PRO A 24 -16.52 -10.04 5.06
N HIS A 25 -15.60 -9.12 5.32
CA HIS A 25 -14.34 -9.43 6.00
C HIS A 25 -14.61 -9.87 7.46
N PRO A 26 -13.87 -10.85 8.01
CA PRO A 26 -14.06 -11.34 9.39
C PRO A 26 -14.06 -10.28 10.50
N HIS A 27 -13.52 -9.09 10.25
CA HIS A 27 -13.53 -7.96 11.18
C HIS A 27 -13.70 -6.63 10.45
N GLN A 28 -13.78 -5.52 11.20
CA GLN A 28 -13.98 -4.16 10.68
C GLN A 28 -12.77 -3.25 10.93
N GLY A 29 -11.58 -3.86 10.99
CA GLY A 29 -10.29 -3.21 11.18
C GLY A 29 -9.61 -3.59 12.48
N ILE A 30 -8.35 -3.98 12.37
CA ILE A 30 -7.41 -4.25 13.46
C ILE A 30 -6.33 -3.16 13.49
N ILE A 31 -5.85 -2.75 12.32
CA ILE A 31 -4.89 -1.67 12.15
C ILE A 31 -5.58 -0.34 12.44
N THR A 32 -4.96 0.46 13.32
CA THR A 32 -5.44 1.81 13.62
C THR A 32 -5.45 2.66 12.35
N LYS A 33 -6.64 3.04 11.88
CA LYS A 33 -6.78 3.89 10.68
C LYS A 33 -6.03 5.21 10.81
N PHE A 34 -5.52 5.70 9.69
CA PHE A 34 -4.98 7.06 9.60
C PHE A 34 -6.12 8.06 9.44
N ILE A 35 -6.04 9.18 10.16
CA ILE A 35 -7.02 10.27 10.13
C ILE A 35 -6.25 11.57 9.95
N ASP A 36 -6.57 12.32 8.89
CA ASP A 36 -5.98 13.64 8.59
C ASP A 36 -4.45 13.67 8.76
N PRO A 37 -3.68 12.92 7.95
CA PRO A 37 -2.22 12.86 8.08
C PRO A 37 -1.61 14.27 7.94
N ALA A 38 -0.60 14.54 8.74
CA ALA A 38 0.14 15.80 8.74
C ALA A 38 1.59 15.59 8.30
N PRO A 39 2.25 16.62 7.74
CA PRO A 39 3.66 16.54 7.35
C PRO A 39 4.56 16.05 8.48
N SER A 40 5.49 15.16 8.13
CA SER A 40 6.48 14.63 9.05
C SER A 40 7.46 15.71 9.51
N ILE A 41 7.90 15.62 10.76
CA ILE A 41 8.95 16.49 11.31
C ILE A 41 10.30 15.93 10.88
N LEU A 42 11.09 16.75 10.18
CA LEU A 42 12.37 16.34 9.62
C LEU A 42 13.54 16.97 10.37
N SER A 43 14.51 16.14 10.71
CA SER A 43 15.83 16.58 11.19
C SER A 43 16.61 17.32 10.09
N PRO A 44 17.64 18.11 10.44
CA PRO A 44 18.48 18.78 9.44
C PRO A 44 19.13 17.82 8.42
N ASP A 45 19.54 16.62 8.86
CA ASP A 45 20.17 15.63 7.99
C ASP A 45 19.16 15.04 6.99
N GLU A 46 17.93 14.79 7.42
CA GLU A 46 16.84 14.34 6.54
C GLU A 46 16.45 15.43 5.53
N GLN A 47 16.41 16.69 5.95
CA GLN A 47 16.21 17.82 5.04
C GLN A 47 17.31 17.89 3.99
N ALA A 48 18.58 17.73 4.39
CA ALA A 48 19.71 17.69 3.48
C ALA A 48 19.63 16.51 2.50
N ALA A 49 19.21 15.32 2.98
CA ALA A 49 19.00 14.16 2.12
C ALA A 49 17.95 14.44 1.03
N LEU A 50 16.80 15.02 1.40
CA LEU A 50 15.73 15.37 0.45
C LEU A 50 16.18 16.43 -0.56
N LEU A 51 16.92 17.45 -0.11
CA LEU A 51 17.53 18.46 -0.97
C LEU A 51 18.50 17.85 -2.00
N SER A 52 19.22 16.80 -1.62
CA SER A 52 20.11 16.04 -2.52
C SER A 52 19.36 15.06 -3.45
N GLY A 53 18.03 15.01 -3.36
CA GLY A 53 17.17 14.12 -4.15
C GLY A 53 17.07 12.70 -3.60
N GLN A 54 17.56 12.43 -2.39
CA GLN A 54 17.44 11.13 -1.73
C GLN A 54 16.13 11.06 -0.93
N PRO A 55 15.39 9.94 -0.98
CA PRO A 55 14.25 9.74 -0.10
C PRO A 55 14.70 9.56 1.35
N VAL A 56 13.81 9.90 2.27
CA VAL A 56 13.94 9.66 3.72
C VAL A 56 12.93 8.60 4.13
N PHE A 57 13.35 7.71 5.02
CA PHE A 57 12.48 6.66 5.58
C PHE A 57 12.47 6.82 7.10
N GLN A 58 11.33 7.22 7.64
CA GLN A 58 11.13 7.34 9.08
C GLN A 58 10.37 6.13 9.61
N GLN A 59 10.67 5.75 10.86
CA GLN A 59 9.87 4.80 11.61
C GLN A 59 9.33 5.53 12.85
N THR A 60 8.01 5.58 12.97
CA THR A 60 7.32 6.16 14.13
C THR A 60 6.65 5.06 14.93
N SER A 61 6.91 5.03 16.23
CA SER A 61 6.19 4.16 17.16
C SER A 61 5.07 4.96 17.84
N HIS A 62 3.82 4.58 17.64
CA HIS A 62 2.69 5.15 18.38
C HIS A 62 1.90 4.03 19.06
N ASN A 63 1.75 4.08 20.38
CA ASN A 63 1.11 3.03 21.18
C ASN A 63 1.66 1.61 20.93
N ASN A 64 2.99 1.48 20.83
CA ASN A 64 3.69 0.22 20.47
C ASN A 64 3.36 -0.33 19.06
N ILE A 65 2.83 0.51 18.17
CA ILE A 65 2.67 0.19 16.75
C ILE A 65 3.74 0.96 15.99
N ASP A 66 4.66 0.21 15.38
CA ASP A 66 5.71 0.75 14.54
C ASP A 66 5.19 0.94 13.11
N ARG A 67 5.40 2.14 12.56
CA ARG A 67 4.97 2.49 11.21
C ARG A 67 6.09 3.14 10.44
N GLY A 68 6.32 2.67 9.23
CA GLY A 68 7.25 3.28 8.29
C GLY A 68 6.58 4.37 7.46
N THR A 69 7.28 5.48 7.24
CA THR A 69 6.88 6.55 6.31
C THR A 69 8.03 6.79 5.34
N ALA A 70 7.77 6.64 4.04
CA ALA A 70 8.64 7.16 2.98
C ALA A 70 8.32 8.61 2.69
N ILE A 71 9.36 9.44 2.59
CA ILE A 71 9.27 10.88 2.37
C ILE A 71 10.21 11.20 1.20
N PHE A 72 9.71 11.84 0.15
CA PHE A 72 10.51 12.10 -1.05
C PHE A 72 9.99 13.29 -1.85
N ASP A 73 10.89 13.94 -2.59
CA ASP A 73 10.57 15.05 -3.48
C ASP A 73 10.48 14.60 -4.94
N VAL A 74 9.42 15.04 -5.61
CA VAL A 74 9.10 14.75 -7.01
C VAL A 74 9.12 16.04 -7.82
N THR A 75 9.82 16.04 -8.95
CA THR A 75 9.97 17.17 -9.88
C THR A 75 8.76 17.32 -10.78
N ALA A 76 7.60 17.49 -10.15
CA ALA A 76 6.32 17.74 -10.79
C ALA A 76 5.42 18.52 -9.82
N ASN A 77 4.37 19.15 -10.34
CA ASN A 77 3.37 19.81 -9.48
C ASN A 77 2.46 18.77 -8.78
N PRO A 78 1.78 19.13 -7.66
CA PRO A 78 0.97 18.18 -6.88
C PRO A 78 -0.15 17.53 -7.69
N LYS A 79 -0.72 18.23 -8.68
CA LYS A 79 -1.77 17.69 -9.56
C LYS A 79 -1.24 16.53 -10.39
N THR A 80 -0.02 16.65 -10.92
CA THR A 80 0.62 15.60 -11.74
C THR A 80 0.96 14.38 -10.87
N VAL A 81 1.45 14.61 -9.66
CA VAL A 81 1.71 13.53 -8.69
C VAL A 81 0.42 12.78 -8.35
N TRP A 82 -0.67 13.51 -8.09
CA TRP A 82 -1.97 12.89 -7.83
C TRP A 82 -2.51 12.11 -9.01
N GLN A 83 -2.36 12.60 -10.24
CA GLN A 83 -2.75 11.86 -11.44
C GLN A 83 -2.05 10.49 -11.50
N VAL A 84 -0.79 10.41 -11.10
CA VAL A 84 -0.04 9.15 -11.02
C VAL A 84 -0.56 8.28 -9.88
N ILE A 85 -0.72 8.83 -8.67
CA ILE A 85 -1.20 8.07 -7.49
C ILE A 85 -2.64 7.55 -7.68
N THR A 86 -3.51 8.23 -8.41
CA THR A 86 -4.90 7.77 -8.61
C THR A 86 -5.09 6.99 -9.91
N SER A 87 -4.03 6.77 -10.70
CA SER A 87 -4.06 5.92 -11.90
C SER A 87 -3.97 4.43 -11.54
N PHE A 88 -4.86 3.95 -10.66
CA PHE A 88 -4.84 2.58 -10.14
C PHE A 88 -4.78 1.52 -11.26
N GLN A 89 -5.48 1.74 -12.37
CA GLN A 89 -5.51 0.83 -13.52
C GLN A 89 -4.14 0.61 -14.19
N ASN A 90 -3.19 1.55 -14.01
CA ASN A 90 -1.85 1.46 -14.57
C ASN A 90 -0.84 0.85 -13.60
N TYR A 91 -1.25 0.55 -12.36
CA TYR A 91 -0.35 -0.02 -11.35
C TYR A 91 0.33 -1.32 -11.80
N PRO A 92 -0.32 -2.25 -12.51
CA PRO A 92 0.36 -3.44 -13.03
C PRO A 92 1.52 -3.14 -13.99
N GLU A 93 1.52 -1.99 -14.67
CA GLU A 93 2.63 -1.57 -15.53
C GLU A 93 3.81 -0.98 -14.75
N TRP A 94 3.56 -0.52 -13.52
CA TRP A 94 4.51 0.26 -12.72
C TRP A 94 5.05 -0.49 -11.51
N ILE A 95 4.30 -1.45 -11.00
CA ILE A 95 4.57 -2.19 -9.77
C ILE A 95 4.59 -3.67 -10.12
N GLU A 96 5.79 -4.24 -10.17
CA GLU A 96 6.04 -5.62 -10.63
C GLU A 96 5.20 -6.67 -9.90
N GLU A 97 4.93 -6.46 -8.61
CA GLU A 97 4.18 -7.40 -7.78
C GLU A 97 2.66 -7.34 -8.01
N ILE A 98 2.13 -6.28 -8.63
CA ILE A 98 0.69 -6.15 -8.88
C ILE A 98 0.39 -6.70 -10.27
N SER A 99 -0.44 -7.73 -10.35
CA SER A 99 -0.85 -8.36 -11.61
C SER A 99 -2.14 -7.77 -12.16
N GLU A 100 -3.05 -7.33 -11.30
CA GLU A 100 -4.36 -6.80 -11.70
C GLU A 100 -4.85 -5.72 -10.74
N THR A 101 -5.54 -4.72 -11.30
CA THR A 101 -6.29 -3.72 -10.55
C THR A 101 -7.63 -3.41 -11.23
N GLU A 102 -8.68 -3.31 -10.45
CA GLU A 102 -10.01 -2.89 -10.93
C GLU A 102 -10.64 -1.86 -10.00
N ILE A 103 -11.01 -0.69 -10.53
CA ILE A 103 -11.85 0.27 -9.81
C ILE A 103 -13.31 -0.20 -9.94
N TYR A 104 -13.84 -0.90 -8.94
CA TYR A 104 -15.20 -1.43 -8.97
C TYR A 104 -16.27 -0.45 -8.46
N MET A 105 -15.86 0.63 -7.77
CA MET A 105 -16.76 1.70 -7.36
C MET A 105 -16.00 3.02 -7.15
N SER A 106 -16.59 4.13 -7.57
CA SER A 106 -16.08 5.47 -7.30
C SER A 106 -17.24 6.42 -7.04
N GLU A 107 -17.29 6.96 -5.82
CA GLU A 107 -18.38 7.82 -5.37
C GLU A 107 -17.83 8.98 -4.55
N SER A 108 -17.97 10.20 -5.08
CA SER A 108 -17.48 11.42 -4.43
C SER A 108 -15.98 11.30 -4.11
N ARG A 109 -15.62 11.33 -2.82
CA ARG A 109 -14.24 11.16 -2.31
C ARG A 109 -13.79 9.71 -2.18
N TYR A 110 -14.70 8.73 -2.27
CA TYR A 110 -14.33 7.33 -2.06
C TYR A 110 -14.01 6.63 -3.38
N ILE A 111 -12.90 5.89 -3.40
CA ILE A 111 -12.45 5.09 -4.54
C ILE A 111 -12.19 3.68 -4.05
N TYR A 112 -12.90 2.72 -4.61
CA TYR A 112 -12.83 1.33 -4.21
C TYR A 112 -12.12 0.54 -5.29
N VAL A 113 -11.07 -0.18 -4.88
CA VAL A 113 -10.15 -0.84 -5.80
C VAL A 113 -9.94 -2.27 -5.36
N ASP A 114 -10.10 -3.20 -6.30
CA ASP A 114 -9.67 -4.58 -6.21
C ASP A 114 -8.22 -4.66 -6.68
N PHE A 115 -7.35 -5.22 -5.85
CA PHE A 115 -5.94 -5.44 -6.17
C PHE A 115 -5.66 -6.93 -6.13
N THR A 116 -4.91 -7.41 -7.13
CA THR A 116 -4.26 -8.71 -7.08
C THR A 116 -2.75 -8.54 -7.09
N ILE A 117 -2.11 -9.08 -6.07
CA ILE A 117 -0.66 -9.23 -6.00
C ILE A 117 -0.32 -10.64 -6.42
N SER A 118 0.57 -10.80 -7.41
CA SER A 118 1.07 -12.10 -7.85
C SER A 118 2.57 -12.16 -7.59
N VAL A 119 2.96 -12.90 -6.56
CA VAL A 119 4.36 -13.07 -6.17
C VAL A 119 4.69 -14.55 -6.08
N TYR A 120 5.63 -14.99 -6.92
CA TYR A 120 5.93 -16.40 -7.16
C TYR A 120 4.70 -17.19 -7.65
N MET A 121 4.19 -18.13 -6.85
CA MET A 121 3.06 -19.01 -7.18
C MET A 121 1.86 -18.73 -6.25
N VAL A 122 1.83 -17.53 -5.65
CA VAL A 122 0.79 -17.10 -4.71
C VAL A 122 0.16 -15.83 -5.27
N ASP A 123 -1.16 -15.88 -5.43
CA ASP A 123 -2.00 -14.73 -5.70
C ASP A 123 -2.67 -14.28 -4.41
N ILE A 124 -2.64 -12.98 -4.14
CA ILE A 124 -3.24 -12.35 -2.96
C ILE A 124 -4.17 -11.25 -3.47
N GLN A 125 -5.46 -11.48 -3.33
CA GLN A 125 -6.49 -10.54 -3.72
C GLN A 125 -7.03 -9.79 -2.51
N TYR A 126 -7.17 -8.47 -2.63
CA TYR A 126 -7.68 -7.63 -1.54
C TYR A 126 -8.38 -6.38 -2.06
N PHE A 127 -9.36 -5.92 -1.28
CA PHE A 127 -10.25 -4.83 -1.65
C PHE A 127 -9.98 -3.64 -0.75
N ILE A 128 -9.63 -2.49 -1.33
CA ILE A 128 -9.32 -1.26 -0.60
C ILE A 128 -10.41 -0.23 -0.80
N LYS A 129 -10.80 0.42 0.30
CA LYS A 129 -11.60 1.64 0.30
C LYS A 129 -10.67 2.84 0.55
N HIS A 130 -10.43 3.63 -0.49
CA HIS A 130 -9.72 4.90 -0.39
C HIS A 130 -10.66 6.03 -0.03
N ASP A 131 -10.13 6.99 0.72
CA ASP A 131 -10.76 8.23 1.12
C ASP A 131 -9.91 9.40 0.65
N TYR A 132 -10.26 9.96 -0.50
CA TYR A 132 -9.45 10.92 -1.25
C TYR A 132 -9.91 12.37 -1.03
N HIS A 133 -9.01 13.16 -0.46
CA HIS A 133 -9.17 14.58 -0.17
C HIS A 133 -8.12 15.43 -0.92
N PRO A 134 -8.29 15.65 -2.24
CA PRO A 134 -7.35 16.46 -3.02
C PRO A 134 -7.19 17.88 -2.48
N GLU A 135 -8.24 18.46 -1.89
CA GLU A 135 -8.22 19.79 -1.27
C GLU A 135 -7.35 19.87 -0.02
N LYS A 136 -7.13 18.74 0.65
CA LYS A 136 -6.20 18.60 1.78
C LYS A 136 -4.84 18.04 1.34
N GLY A 137 -4.71 17.68 0.06
CA GLY A 137 -3.54 16.97 -0.45
C GLY A 137 -3.34 15.61 0.20
N SER A 138 -4.41 14.92 0.61
CA SER A 138 -4.30 13.63 1.31
C SER A 138 -5.24 12.55 0.74
N MET A 139 -4.82 11.30 0.90
CA MET A 139 -5.66 10.13 0.67
C MET A 139 -5.35 9.10 1.75
N THR A 140 -6.33 8.65 2.51
CA THR A 140 -6.17 7.54 3.44
C THR A 140 -6.90 6.32 2.91
N TRP A 141 -6.60 5.13 3.44
CA TRP A 141 -7.35 3.93 3.10
C TRP A 141 -7.41 2.92 4.24
N THR A 142 -8.39 2.02 4.12
CA THR A 142 -8.46 0.74 4.82
C THR A 142 -8.88 -0.34 3.82
N LEU A 143 -8.92 -1.62 4.24
CA LEU A 143 -9.72 -2.60 3.49
C LEU A 143 -11.18 -2.13 3.36
N ASP A 144 -11.85 -2.52 2.28
CA ASP A 144 -13.31 -2.54 2.21
C ASP A 144 -13.82 -3.77 2.96
N TYR A 145 -14.16 -3.59 4.23
CA TYR A 145 -14.59 -4.70 5.08
C TYR A 145 -15.97 -5.30 4.72
N ASN A 146 -16.66 -4.76 3.70
CA ASN A 146 -17.84 -5.42 3.12
C ASN A 146 -17.47 -6.55 2.16
N ARG A 147 -16.18 -6.67 1.80
CA ARG A 147 -15.62 -7.72 0.97
C ARG A 147 -14.51 -8.44 1.73
N LYS A 148 -14.40 -9.74 1.53
CA LYS A 148 -13.38 -10.55 2.18
C LYS A 148 -12.10 -10.47 1.36
N SER A 149 -11.03 -10.02 1.98
CA SER A 149 -9.69 -9.97 1.38
C SER A 149 -8.84 -11.14 1.87
N ASP A 150 -7.82 -11.51 1.10
CA ASP A 150 -6.77 -12.45 1.54
C ASP A 150 -5.85 -11.81 2.58
N LEU A 151 -5.72 -10.47 2.60
CA LEU A 151 -5.07 -9.75 3.70
C LEU A 151 -5.95 -9.80 4.95
N ASP A 152 -5.32 -9.98 6.12
CA ASP A 152 -5.96 -9.80 7.41
C ASP A 152 -6.36 -8.33 7.56
N ASP A 153 -5.43 -7.40 7.35
CA ASP A 153 -5.77 -5.99 7.35
C ASP A 153 -4.81 -5.11 6.54
N SER A 154 -5.27 -3.91 6.17
CA SER A 154 -4.46 -2.87 5.55
C SER A 154 -4.97 -1.50 5.95
N ALA A 155 -4.05 -0.59 6.28
CA ALA A 155 -4.33 0.84 6.33
C ALA A 155 -3.11 1.66 5.94
N GLY A 156 -3.33 2.85 5.41
CA GLY A 156 -2.23 3.75 5.06
C GLY A 156 -2.68 5.13 4.64
N TYR A 157 -1.70 5.93 4.22
CA TYR A 157 -1.97 7.23 3.63
C TYR A 157 -0.94 7.65 2.58
N TRP A 158 -1.41 8.54 1.71
CA TRP A 158 -0.62 9.43 0.87
C TRP A 158 -0.85 10.86 1.36
N LEU A 159 0.22 11.64 1.47
CA LEU A 159 0.18 13.07 1.70
C LEU A 159 1.06 13.76 0.65
N VAL A 160 0.51 14.73 -0.06
CA VAL A 160 1.11 15.35 -1.24
C VAL A 160 0.93 16.86 -1.14
N TYR A 161 2.04 17.60 -1.06
CA TYR A 161 2.02 19.03 -0.87
C TYR A 161 3.24 19.69 -1.55
N PRO A 162 3.19 21.00 -1.87
CA PRO A 162 4.35 21.71 -2.40
C PRO A 162 5.58 21.52 -1.50
N SER A 163 6.74 21.22 -2.09
CA SER A 163 7.94 21.01 -1.28
C SER A 163 8.30 22.31 -0.54
N PRO A 164 8.49 22.27 0.80
CA PRO A 164 8.86 23.46 1.57
C PRO A 164 10.20 24.07 1.15
N ALA A 165 11.07 23.26 0.54
CA ALA A 165 12.41 23.66 0.15
C ALA A 165 12.53 24.07 -1.32
N ASP A 166 11.60 23.64 -2.18
CA ASP A 166 11.64 23.90 -3.62
C ASP A 166 10.21 23.96 -4.20
N THR A 167 9.72 25.17 -4.47
CA THR A 167 8.36 25.38 -5.01
C THR A 167 8.12 24.75 -6.39
N GLY A 168 9.19 24.35 -7.11
CA GLY A 168 9.10 23.60 -8.36
C GLY A 168 8.89 22.09 -8.17
N LYS A 169 8.96 21.60 -6.93
CA LYS A 169 8.81 20.19 -6.56
C LYS A 169 7.62 19.97 -5.64
N THR A 170 7.19 18.73 -5.58
CA THR A 170 6.15 18.23 -4.68
C THR A 170 6.77 17.27 -3.68
N ARG A 171 6.49 17.51 -2.41
CA ARG A 171 6.78 16.56 -1.33
C ARG A 171 5.67 15.52 -1.26
N VAL A 172 6.08 14.25 -1.22
CA VAL A 172 5.20 13.10 -1.05
C VAL A 172 5.59 12.35 0.21
N GLU A 173 4.61 12.04 1.05
CA GLU A 173 4.74 11.10 2.15
C GLU A 173 3.80 9.92 1.92
N TYR A 174 4.33 8.72 2.16
CA TYR A 174 3.62 7.46 2.01
C TYR A 174 3.87 6.58 3.22
N SER A 175 2.78 6.13 3.85
CA SER A 175 2.84 5.13 4.91
C SER A 175 1.81 4.05 4.64
N VAL A 176 2.19 2.82 4.94
CA VAL A 176 1.32 1.65 4.82
C VAL A 176 1.64 0.68 5.94
N ASP A 177 0.58 0.07 6.46
CA ASP A 177 0.60 -0.98 7.47
C ASP A 177 -0.24 -2.13 6.88
N LEU A 178 0.35 -3.33 6.84
CA LEU A 178 -0.24 -4.52 6.23
C LEU A 178 -0.15 -5.67 7.22
N ARG A 179 -1.24 -6.41 7.36
CA ARG A 179 -1.29 -7.68 8.08
C ARG A 179 -1.68 -8.78 7.11
N ILE A 180 -0.86 -9.81 7.06
CA ILE A 180 -1.03 -10.91 6.13
C ILE A 180 -2.09 -11.86 6.68
N GLY A 181 -2.98 -12.34 5.82
CA GLY A 181 -4.02 -13.29 6.23
C GLY A 181 -3.51 -14.71 6.47
N PRO A 182 -4.36 -15.54 7.09
CA PRO A 182 -4.03 -16.93 7.37
C PRO A 182 -3.78 -17.71 6.08
N GLY A 183 -2.71 -18.51 6.06
CA GLY A 183 -2.35 -19.36 4.92
C GLY A 183 -1.42 -18.70 3.90
N ILE A 184 -1.11 -17.40 4.05
CA ILE A 184 -0.07 -16.74 3.25
C ILE A 184 1.30 -16.98 3.93
N PRO A 185 2.33 -17.41 3.19
CA PRO A 185 3.66 -17.63 3.77
C PRO A 185 4.33 -16.34 4.30
N ASP A 186 4.95 -16.41 5.48
CA ASP A 186 5.60 -15.27 6.16
C ASP A 186 6.64 -14.52 5.30
N PHE A 187 7.33 -15.21 4.37
CA PHE A 187 8.29 -14.54 3.50
C PHE A 187 7.63 -13.50 2.57
N ILE A 188 6.33 -13.63 2.30
CA ILE A 188 5.55 -12.65 1.53
C ILE A 188 5.41 -11.36 2.31
N GLU A 189 5.23 -11.41 3.64
CA GLU A 189 5.23 -10.21 4.49
C GLU A 189 6.50 -9.40 4.29
N THR A 190 7.65 -10.08 4.27
CA THR A 190 8.95 -9.44 4.06
C THR A 190 9.00 -8.77 2.69
N ILE A 191 8.50 -9.42 1.64
CA ILE A 191 8.47 -8.85 0.29
C ILE A 191 7.57 -7.61 0.25
N LEU A 192 6.35 -7.69 0.79
CA LEU A 192 5.40 -6.57 0.78
C LEU A 192 5.92 -5.39 1.61
N ALA A 193 6.51 -5.65 2.77
CA ALA A 193 7.09 -4.63 3.64
C ALA A 193 8.33 -3.97 3.01
N ASP A 194 9.29 -4.76 2.51
CA ASP A 194 10.52 -4.21 1.93
C ASP A 194 10.26 -3.45 0.63
N LYS A 195 9.35 -3.95 -0.20
CA LYS A 195 9.10 -3.41 -1.53
C LYS A 195 8.06 -2.30 -1.51
N GLY A 196 7.00 -2.38 -0.70
CA GLY A 196 5.90 -1.40 -0.71
C GLY A 196 6.37 0.03 -0.48
N ILE A 197 7.01 0.29 0.65
CA ILE A 197 7.46 1.63 1.05
C ILE A 197 8.59 2.14 0.14
N LYS A 198 9.57 1.29 -0.20
CA LYS A 198 10.71 1.70 -1.02
C LYS A 198 10.33 1.89 -2.50
N ASN A 199 9.48 1.04 -3.06
CA ASN A 199 9.10 1.12 -4.48
C ASN A 199 8.10 2.24 -4.74
N ALA A 200 7.25 2.61 -3.78
CA ALA A 200 6.40 3.81 -3.83
C ALA A 200 7.17 5.04 -4.31
N THR A 201 8.34 5.29 -3.73
CA THR A 201 9.20 6.42 -4.11
C THR A 201 9.63 6.37 -5.58
N LYS A 202 9.87 5.18 -6.12
CA LYS A 202 10.41 4.97 -7.47
C LYS A 202 9.35 5.14 -8.54
N TRP A 203 8.22 4.45 -8.43
CA TRP A 203 7.21 4.47 -9.49
C TRP A 203 6.47 5.80 -9.55
N VAL A 204 6.18 6.43 -8.39
CA VAL A 204 5.57 7.77 -8.37
C VAL A 204 6.49 8.78 -9.03
N LYS A 205 7.77 8.78 -8.66
CA LYS A 205 8.76 9.69 -9.24
C LYS A 205 8.93 9.44 -10.73
N LYS A 206 9.05 8.17 -11.16
CA LYS A 206 9.17 7.80 -12.58
C LYS A 206 7.97 8.30 -13.39
N GLY A 207 6.75 8.01 -12.93
CA GLY A 207 5.51 8.36 -13.65
C GLY A 207 5.25 9.87 -13.68
N ALA A 208 5.56 10.59 -12.61
CA ALA A 208 5.26 12.02 -12.51
C ALA A 208 6.32 12.91 -13.17
N GLU A 209 7.61 12.51 -13.13
CA GLU A 209 8.70 13.30 -13.73
C GLU A 209 8.88 13.01 -15.22
N ASN A 210 8.38 11.86 -15.71
CA ASN A 210 8.42 11.48 -17.12
C ASN A 210 7.03 11.06 -17.58
N PRO A 211 6.04 11.99 -17.61
CA PRO A 211 4.73 11.65 -18.10
C PRO A 211 4.85 11.17 -19.55
N SER A 212 4.36 9.94 -19.82
CA SER A 212 4.18 9.50 -21.20
C SER A 212 3.32 10.54 -21.94
N PRO A 213 3.67 10.92 -23.17
CA PRO A 213 2.96 11.95 -23.94
C PRO A 213 1.50 11.60 -24.23
#